data_AF-A0A2T0LRP7-F1
#
_entry.id   AF-A0A2T0LRP7-F1
#
_cell.length_a   1.000
_cell.length_b   1.000
_cell.length_c   1.000
_cell.angle_alpha   90.00
_cell.angle_beta   90.00
_cell.angle_gamma   90.00
#
_symmetry.space_group_name_H-M   'P 1'
#
loop_
_entity.id
_entity.type
_entity.pdbx_description
1 polymer ?
#
loop_
_entity_poly.entity_id
_entity_poly.type
_entity_poly.pdbx_seq_one_letter_code
_entity_poly.pdbx_strand_id
1 'polypeptide(L)'
;MAGTREDFLDTARAAGALLREPAVAAAWPEPSALPKLSVGGLAGHLAYQVLALPPLLSSPLPAEETVSLLGHYERVEWIGADLDDDVNVRIRHGGEDAAADGAAALADRFDAAVGDLAGRLPGVADRPVRLSLWGPWSLRLDDLLVTRMMELAVHSDDLAVSVGLPGPALPPGAVERVVGLLSRLAVRRHGPTAVLRALSRAERAPGTIAAF
;
A
#
# COMPACT_ATOMS: atom_id res chain seq x y z
N MET A 1 4.23 6.68 21.02
CA MET A 1 4.03 6.08 19.69
C MET A 1 4.14 7.21 18.68
N ALA A 2 4.83 6.97 17.57
CA ALA A 2 5.00 7.94 16.49
C ALA A 2 3.64 8.33 15.88
N GLY A 3 3.58 9.51 15.26
CA GLY A 3 2.37 9.96 14.56
C GLY A 3 2.18 9.24 13.22
N THR A 4 0.96 9.19 12.68
CA THR A 4 0.64 8.51 11.40
C THR A 4 1.60 8.86 10.27
N ARG A 5 2.02 10.12 10.19
CA ARG A 5 2.92 10.65 9.15
C ARG A 5 4.35 10.16 9.31
N GLU A 6 4.83 10.08 10.54
CA GLU A 6 6.15 9.53 10.86
C GLU A 6 6.17 8.03 10.59
N ASP A 7 5.15 7.30 11.06
CA ASP A 7 4.97 5.88 10.76
C ASP A 7 4.94 5.61 9.24
N PHE A 8 4.26 6.48 8.47
CA PHE A 8 4.21 6.38 7.01
C PHE A 8 5.59 6.61 6.39
N LEU A 9 6.32 7.65 6.80
CA LEU A 9 7.64 7.95 6.26
C LEU A 9 8.64 6.84 6.59
N ASP A 10 8.61 6.28 7.79
CA ASP A 10 9.49 5.19 8.18
C ASP A 10 9.16 3.89 7.42
N THR A 11 7.88 3.61 7.19
CA THR A 11 7.44 2.50 6.33
C THR A 11 7.90 2.70 4.89
N ALA A 12 7.79 3.93 4.36
CA ALA A 12 8.27 4.25 3.03
C ALA A 12 9.79 4.08 2.91
N ARG A 13 10.57 4.51 3.91
CA ARG A 13 12.04 4.28 3.91
C ARG A 13 12.41 2.80 3.91
N ALA A 14 11.68 1.97 4.64
CA ALA A 14 11.87 0.52 4.63
C ALA A 14 11.60 -0.09 3.24
N ALA A 15 10.53 0.35 2.56
CA ALA A 15 10.24 -0.04 1.19
C ALA A 15 11.30 0.48 0.19
N GLY A 16 11.80 1.70 0.37
CA GLY A 16 12.87 2.28 -0.46
C GLY A 16 14.19 1.51 -0.36
N ALA A 17 14.55 1.05 0.85
CA ALA A 17 15.69 0.16 1.05
C ALA A 17 15.53 -1.15 0.26
N LEU A 18 14.34 -1.77 0.32
CA LEU A 18 14.04 -2.98 -0.45
C LEU A 18 14.12 -2.73 -1.97
N LEU A 19 13.61 -1.60 -2.47
CA LEU A 19 13.71 -1.23 -3.90
C LEU A 19 15.16 -1.10 -4.39
N ARG A 20 16.12 -0.84 -3.49
CA ARG A 20 17.55 -0.76 -3.79
C ARG A 20 18.28 -2.10 -3.69
N GLU A 21 17.62 -3.17 -3.25
CA GLU A 21 18.26 -4.48 -3.14
C GLU A 21 18.68 -5.00 -4.51
N PRO A 22 19.94 -5.43 -4.70
CA PRO A 22 20.42 -5.96 -5.98
C PRO A 22 19.59 -7.14 -6.48
N ALA A 23 19.01 -7.94 -5.57
CA ALA A 23 18.14 -9.06 -5.92
C ALA A 23 16.87 -8.60 -6.66
N VAL A 24 16.30 -7.44 -6.30
CA VAL A 24 15.14 -6.84 -6.99
C VAL A 24 15.51 -6.45 -8.41
N ALA A 25 16.66 -5.77 -8.60
CA ALA A 25 17.13 -5.40 -9.93
C ALA A 25 17.49 -6.62 -10.79
N ALA A 26 18.06 -7.67 -10.19
CA ALA A 26 18.44 -8.90 -10.92
C ALA A 26 17.22 -9.69 -11.41
N ALA A 27 16.12 -9.68 -10.65
CA ALA A 27 14.88 -10.39 -10.98
C ALA A 27 13.85 -9.52 -11.71
N TRP A 28 14.21 -8.30 -12.15
CA TRP A 28 13.27 -7.28 -12.63
C TRP A 28 12.22 -7.76 -13.66
N PRO A 29 12.57 -8.53 -14.72
CA PRO A 29 11.58 -9.01 -15.69
C PRO A 29 10.89 -10.31 -15.27
N GLU A 30 11.33 -10.95 -14.18
CA GLU A 30 10.83 -12.24 -13.74
C GLU A 30 9.43 -12.11 -13.10
N PRO A 31 8.64 -13.20 -13.07
CA PRO A 31 7.38 -13.22 -12.34
C PRO A 31 7.57 -12.92 -10.84
N SER A 32 6.67 -12.13 -10.27
CA SER A 32 6.60 -11.91 -8.82
C SER A 32 5.77 -13.00 -8.12
N ALA A 33 5.69 -12.92 -6.79
CA ALA A 33 4.79 -13.71 -5.97
C ALA A 33 3.30 -13.44 -6.27
N LEU A 34 2.98 -12.29 -6.88
CA LEU A 34 1.63 -11.95 -7.30
C LEU A 34 1.37 -12.44 -8.73
N PRO A 35 0.32 -13.25 -8.96
CA PRO A 35 0.00 -13.75 -10.30
C PRO A 35 -0.11 -12.64 -11.34
N LYS A 36 0.55 -12.85 -12.49
CA LYS A 36 0.54 -11.94 -13.66
C LYS A 36 1.23 -10.58 -13.44
N LEU A 37 1.96 -10.39 -12.35
CA LEU A 37 2.83 -9.23 -12.13
C LEU A 37 4.29 -9.66 -12.22
N SER A 38 5.10 -8.90 -12.96
CA SER A 38 6.56 -9.03 -12.87
C SER A 38 7.08 -8.43 -11.56
N VAL A 39 8.32 -8.74 -11.19
CA VAL A 39 9.01 -8.07 -10.07
C VAL A 39 9.06 -6.56 -10.30
N GLY A 40 9.37 -6.13 -11.53
CA GLY A 40 9.36 -4.72 -11.92
C GLY A 40 7.97 -4.08 -11.76
N GLY A 41 6.92 -4.73 -12.25
CA GLY A 41 5.55 -4.26 -12.11
C GLY A 41 5.08 -4.15 -10.66
N LEU A 42 5.43 -5.14 -9.81
CA LEU A 42 5.15 -5.09 -8.38
C LEU A 42 5.93 -3.96 -7.68
N ALA A 43 7.21 -3.80 -8.00
CA ALA A 43 8.02 -2.70 -7.50
C ALA A 43 7.46 -1.33 -7.93
N GLY A 44 6.98 -1.20 -9.17
CA GLY A 44 6.31 -0.01 -9.68
C GLY A 44 4.99 0.30 -8.96
N HIS A 45 4.15 -0.72 -8.71
CA HIS A 45 2.93 -0.58 -7.91
C HIS A 45 3.22 -0.15 -6.47
N LEU A 46 4.22 -0.76 -5.84
CA LEU A 46 4.70 -0.39 -4.51
C LEU A 46 5.18 1.06 -4.48
N ALA A 47 5.98 1.46 -5.48
CA ALA A 47 6.51 2.81 -5.58
C ALA A 47 5.42 3.87 -5.80
N TYR A 48 4.39 3.55 -6.60
CA TYR A 48 3.26 4.44 -6.87
C TYR A 48 2.58 4.94 -5.58
N GLN A 49 2.56 4.13 -4.52
CA GLN A 49 1.96 4.48 -3.22
C GLN A 49 2.58 5.72 -2.58
N VAL A 50 3.84 6.02 -2.92
CA VAL A 50 4.57 7.21 -2.49
C VAL A 50 4.60 8.27 -3.59
N LEU A 51 4.87 7.86 -4.84
CA LEU A 51 5.02 8.79 -5.98
C LEU A 51 3.74 9.59 -6.29
N ALA A 52 2.57 9.06 -5.94
CA ALA A 52 1.30 9.77 -6.12
C ALA A 52 1.09 10.92 -5.12
N LEU A 53 1.79 10.94 -3.99
CA LEU A 53 1.52 11.90 -2.91
C LEU A 53 2.05 13.32 -3.17
N PRO A 54 3.30 13.55 -3.66
CA PRO A 54 3.80 14.89 -3.92
C PRO A 54 2.88 15.75 -4.81
N PRO A 55 2.38 15.28 -5.98
CA PRO A 55 1.44 16.06 -6.78
C PRO A 55 0.09 16.22 -6.09
N LEU A 56 -0.41 15.18 -5.40
CA LEU A 56 -1.68 15.24 -4.66
C LEU A 56 -1.68 16.29 -3.54
N LEU A 57 -0.57 16.47 -2.83
CA LEU A 57 -0.43 17.50 -1.80
C LEU A 57 -0.42 18.93 -2.38
N SER A 58 -0.11 19.08 -3.66
CA SER A 58 -0.14 20.36 -4.39
C SER A 58 -1.49 20.63 -5.07
N SER A 59 -2.39 19.65 -5.09
CA SER A 59 -3.69 19.77 -5.75
C SER A 59 -4.67 20.66 -4.97
N PRO A 60 -5.62 21.32 -5.66
CA PRO A 60 -6.74 21.99 -5.03
C PRO A 60 -7.49 21.09 -4.04
N LEU A 61 -8.27 21.69 -3.13
CA LEU A 61 -9.18 20.90 -2.29
C LEU A 61 -10.19 20.17 -3.19
N PRO A 62 -10.38 18.85 -3.00
CA PRO A 62 -11.39 18.13 -3.74
C PRO A 62 -12.79 18.61 -3.35
N ALA A 63 -13.73 18.53 -4.30
CA ALA A 63 -15.14 18.85 -4.06
C ALA A 63 -15.94 17.61 -3.62
N GLU A 64 -15.39 16.43 -3.86
CA GLU A 64 -15.99 15.14 -3.55
C GLU A 64 -16.07 14.88 -2.04
N GLU A 65 -17.12 14.17 -1.64
CA GLU A 65 -17.41 13.81 -0.25
C GLU A 65 -16.18 13.19 0.44
N THR A 66 -15.84 13.68 1.64
CA THR A 66 -14.83 13.02 2.48
C THR A 66 -15.46 11.89 3.27
N VAL A 67 -15.10 10.65 2.94
CA VAL A 67 -15.58 9.45 3.64
C VAL A 67 -14.58 9.02 4.71
N SER A 68 -14.99 8.12 5.60
CA SER A 68 -14.08 7.50 6.56
C SER A 68 -13.16 6.48 5.87
N LEU A 69 -12.03 6.15 6.50
CA LEU A 69 -11.15 5.07 6.04
C LEU A 69 -11.90 3.75 5.74
N LEU A 70 -12.78 3.31 6.63
CA LEU A 70 -13.58 2.09 6.38
C LEU A 70 -14.61 2.31 5.27
N GLY A 71 -15.17 3.52 5.16
CA GLY A 71 -16.04 3.90 4.06
C GLY A 71 -15.35 3.85 2.70
N HIS A 72 -14.04 4.13 2.62
CA HIS A 72 -13.25 3.89 1.41
C HIS A 72 -13.22 2.40 1.07
N TYR A 73 -12.88 1.52 2.02
CA TYR A 73 -12.85 0.07 1.80
C TYR A 73 -14.25 -0.56 1.61
N GLU A 74 -15.33 0.18 1.86
CA GLU A 74 -16.68 -0.21 1.46
C GLU A 74 -16.97 0.00 -0.02
N ARG A 75 -16.23 0.91 -0.67
CA ARG A 75 -16.52 1.40 -2.02
C ARG A 75 -15.52 0.94 -3.08
N VAL A 76 -14.34 0.48 -2.70
CA VAL A 76 -13.32 0.05 -3.67
C VAL A 76 -13.73 -1.23 -4.39
N GLU A 77 -13.57 -1.22 -5.71
CA GLU A 77 -14.02 -2.31 -6.59
C GLU A 77 -13.04 -3.48 -6.65
N TRP A 78 -11.76 -3.27 -6.31
CA TRP A 78 -10.75 -4.33 -6.36
C TRP A 78 -10.93 -5.40 -5.28
N ILE A 79 -11.64 -5.10 -4.18
CA ILE A 79 -11.94 -6.09 -3.15
C ILE A 79 -13.01 -7.05 -3.68
N GLY A 80 -12.60 -8.31 -3.88
CA GLY A 80 -13.46 -9.37 -4.42
C GLY A 80 -13.55 -9.39 -5.95
N ALA A 81 -12.76 -8.56 -6.64
CA ALA A 81 -12.60 -8.64 -8.10
C ALA A 81 -11.77 -9.86 -8.49
N ASP A 82 -12.11 -10.45 -9.63
CA ASP A 82 -11.34 -11.55 -10.22
C ASP A 82 -10.02 -11.03 -10.80
N LEU A 83 -9.02 -11.92 -10.92
CA LEU A 83 -7.66 -11.57 -11.36
C LEU A 83 -7.64 -10.85 -12.72
N ASP A 84 -8.57 -11.16 -13.60
CA ASP A 84 -8.66 -10.61 -14.96
C ASP A 84 -9.65 -9.45 -15.10
N ASP A 85 -10.28 -9.00 -14.01
CA ASP A 85 -11.14 -7.84 -14.04
C ASP A 85 -10.37 -6.56 -14.37
N ASP A 86 -11.04 -5.61 -15.03
CA ASP A 86 -10.45 -4.36 -15.52
C ASP A 86 -9.70 -3.56 -14.44
N VAL A 87 -10.15 -3.62 -13.19
CA VAL A 87 -9.47 -2.97 -12.06
C VAL A 87 -8.09 -3.58 -11.81
N ASN A 88 -7.98 -4.91 -11.83
CA ASN A 88 -6.73 -5.62 -11.60
C ASN A 88 -5.80 -5.50 -12.80
N VAL A 89 -6.33 -5.55 -14.03
CA VAL A 89 -5.56 -5.28 -15.25
C VAL A 89 -4.94 -3.88 -15.22
N ARG A 90 -5.71 -2.85 -14.87
CA ARG A 90 -5.21 -1.46 -14.78
C ARG A 90 -4.14 -1.30 -13.70
N ILE A 91 -4.28 -1.94 -12.54
CA ILE A 91 -3.27 -1.91 -11.48
C ILE A 91 -1.95 -2.50 -11.99
N ARG A 92 -2.01 -3.65 -12.68
CA ARG A 92 -0.81 -4.28 -13.25
C ARG A 92 -0.12 -3.39 -14.29
N HIS A 93 -0.87 -2.87 -15.25
CA HIS A 93 -0.31 -1.96 -16.26
C HIS A 93 0.27 -0.69 -15.62
N GLY A 94 -0.40 -0.11 -14.62
CA GLY A 94 0.11 1.06 -13.91
C GLY A 94 1.42 0.79 -13.17
N GLY A 95 1.59 -0.43 -12.63
CA GLY A 95 2.85 -0.87 -12.04
C GLY A 95 3.98 -0.97 -13.07
N GLU A 96 3.72 -1.62 -14.21
CA GLU A 96 4.70 -1.74 -15.30
C GLU A 96 5.08 -0.36 -15.88
N ASP A 97 4.10 0.51 -16.11
CA ASP A 97 4.32 1.89 -16.58
C ASP A 97 5.18 2.69 -15.61
N ALA A 98 4.93 2.56 -14.30
CA ALA A 98 5.74 3.20 -13.28
C ALA A 98 7.18 2.66 -13.29
N ALA A 99 7.39 1.39 -13.63
CA ALA A 99 8.67 0.69 -13.62
C ALA A 99 9.46 0.76 -14.94
N ALA A 100 8.92 1.39 -15.98
CA ALA A 100 9.44 1.36 -17.35
C ALA A 100 10.90 1.84 -17.50
N ASP A 101 11.33 2.80 -16.68
CA ASP A 101 12.70 3.35 -16.71
C ASP A 101 13.73 2.46 -15.98
N GLY A 102 13.30 1.33 -15.42
CA GLY A 102 14.14 0.34 -14.75
C GLY A 102 14.34 0.58 -13.24
N ALA A 103 14.95 -0.42 -12.59
CA ALA A 103 15.05 -0.50 -11.13
C ALA A 103 15.73 0.72 -10.48
N ALA A 104 16.90 1.12 -10.99
CA ALA A 104 17.65 2.25 -10.43
C ALA A 104 16.87 3.57 -10.53
N ALA A 105 16.27 3.85 -11.69
CA ALA A 105 15.49 5.06 -11.92
C ALA A 105 14.21 5.09 -11.08
N LEU A 106 13.57 3.94 -10.83
CA LEU A 106 12.44 3.84 -9.92
C LEU A 106 12.85 4.14 -8.48
N ALA A 107 13.92 3.50 -7.99
CA ALA A 107 14.42 3.69 -6.63
C ALA A 107 14.85 5.16 -6.37
N ASP A 108 15.53 5.80 -7.33
CA ASP A 108 15.95 7.19 -7.20
C ASP A 108 14.74 8.16 -7.14
N ARG A 109 13.71 7.94 -7.98
CA ARG A 109 12.46 8.72 -7.91
C ARG A 109 11.72 8.51 -6.60
N PHE A 110 11.68 7.27 -6.12
CA PHE A 110 11.03 6.93 -4.86
C PHE A 110 11.71 7.62 -3.68
N ASP A 111 13.03 7.55 -3.57
CA ASP A 111 13.79 8.21 -2.50
C ASP A 111 13.64 9.74 -2.54
N ALA A 112 13.65 10.32 -3.74
CA ALA A 112 13.41 11.74 -3.92
C ALA A 112 12.00 12.15 -3.42
N ALA A 113 10.98 11.35 -3.72
CA ALA A 113 9.62 11.58 -3.24
C ALA A 113 9.52 11.43 -1.71
N VAL A 114 10.17 10.43 -1.11
CA VAL A 114 10.25 10.28 0.36
C VAL A 114 10.92 11.50 1.00
N GLY A 115 12.00 12.01 0.39
CA GLY A 115 12.68 13.23 0.83
C GLY A 115 11.78 14.47 0.79
N ASP A 116 11.05 14.68 -0.31
CA ASP A 116 10.07 15.77 -0.45
C ASP A 116 8.96 15.67 0.62
N LEU A 117 8.39 14.47 0.78
CA LEU A 117 7.31 14.22 1.74
C LEU A 117 7.78 14.42 3.19
N ALA A 118 9.01 14.05 3.52
CA ALA A 118 9.57 14.27 4.85
C ALA A 118 9.66 15.76 5.20
N GLY A 119 9.95 16.63 4.23
CA GLY A 119 9.94 18.08 4.42
C GLY A 119 8.55 18.69 4.48
N ARG A 120 7.59 18.17 3.70
CA ARG A 120 6.26 18.76 3.54
C ARG A 120 5.24 18.31 4.58
N LEU A 121 5.16 17.00 4.85
CA LEU A 121 4.11 16.41 5.68
C LEU A 121 3.96 17.05 7.06
N PRO A 122 5.02 17.47 7.79
CA PRO A 122 4.84 18.13 9.08
C PRO A 122 4.05 19.44 9.02
N GLY A 123 4.14 20.18 7.91
CA GLY A 123 3.49 21.49 7.74
C GLY A 123 2.11 21.45 7.10
N VAL A 124 1.66 20.29 6.59
CA VAL A 124 0.38 20.18 5.89
C VAL A 124 -0.75 19.90 6.89
N ALA A 125 -1.83 20.66 6.86
CA ALA A 125 -3.02 20.34 7.67
C ALA A 125 -3.58 18.96 7.28
N ASP A 126 -4.16 18.22 8.21
CA ASP A 126 -4.99 17.07 7.83
C ASP A 126 -6.19 17.61 7.04
N ARG A 127 -6.15 17.48 5.71
CA ARG A 127 -7.13 18.06 4.78
C ARG A 127 -7.70 16.98 3.87
N PRO A 128 -8.87 17.18 3.27
CA PRO A 128 -9.37 16.29 2.23
C PRO A 128 -8.37 16.19 1.07
N VAL A 129 -8.17 14.96 0.62
CA VAL A 129 -7.35 14.60 -0.53
C VAL A 129 -8.05 13.52 -1.33
N ARG A 130 -7.83 13.53 -2.65
CA ARG A 130 -8.45 12.59 -3.57
C ARG A 130 -7.39 12.03 -4.52
N LEU A 131 -7.36 10.71 -4.63
CA LEU A 131 -6.67 10.01 -5.71
C LEU A 131 -7.65 9.83 -6.87
N SER A 132 -7.29 10.31 -8.06
CA SER A 132 -8.15 10.26 -9.25
C SER A 132 -8.48 8.85 -9.73
N LEU A 133 -7.66 7.85 -9.34
CA LEU A 133 -7.90 6.43 -9.62
C LEU A 133 -9.06 5.85 -8.79
N TRP A 134 -9.51 6.55 -7.75
CA TRP A 134 -10.69 6.16 -6.98
C TRP A 134 -11.96 6.77 -7.56
N GLY A 135 -13.10 6.27 -7.12
CA GLY A 135 -14.38 6.87 -7.47
C GLY A 135 -14.58 8.27 -6.86
N PRO A 136 -15.81 8.80 -6.87
CA PRO A 136 -16.10 10.19 -6.55
C PRO A 136 -16.14 10.44 -5.03
N TRP A 137 -15.05 10.13 -4.32
CA TRP A 137 -14.89 10.40 -2.89
C TRP A 137 -13.44 10.80 -2.55
N SER A 138 -13.29 11.42 -1.38
CA SER A 138 -12.04 11.88 -0.79
C SER A 138 -11.78 11.17 0.55
N LEU A 139 -10.54 11.19 1.01
CA LEU A 139 -10.17 10.84 2.38
C LEU A 139 -9.53 12.03 3.09
N ARG A 140 -9.50 11.97 4.43
CA ARG A 140 -8.56 12.78 5.21
C ARG A 140 -7.13 12.37 4.85
N LEU A 141 -6.20 13.30 4.87
CA LEU A 141 -4.80 13.02 4.52
C LEU A 141 -4.24 11.90 5.39
N ASP A 142 -4.46 11.95 6.69
CA ASP A 142 -3.95 10.93 7.59
C ASP A 142 -4.61 9.54 7.32
N ASP A 143 -5.89 9.50 6.94
CA ASP A 143 -6.55 8.25 6.50
C ASP A 143 -5.97 7.73 5.19
N LEU A 144 -5.70 8.61 4.21
CA LEU A 144 -5.01 8.25 2.98
C LEU A 144 -3.64 7.62 3.29
N LEU A 145 -2.86 8.21 4.20
CA LEU A 145 -1.55 7.68 4.59
C LEU A 145 -1.64 6.30 5.23
N VAL A 146 -2.69 6.01 6.01
CA VAL A 146 -2.94 4.65 6.52
C VAL A 146 -3.20 3.67 5.37
N THR A 147 -3.96 4.06 4.33
CA THR A 147 -4.12 3.19 3.16
C THR A 147 -2.78 2.92 2.46
N ARG A 148 -1.94 3.95 2.27
CA ARG A 148 -0.65 3.79 1.60
C ARG A 148 0.32 2.95 2.43
N MET A 149 0.28 3.09 3.75
CA MET A 149 1.07 2.28 4.68
C MET A 149 0.67 0.79 4.63
N MET A 150 -0.63 0.49 4.50
CA MET A 150 -1.10 -0.89 4.31
C MET A 150 -0.55 -1.47 3.00
N GLU A 151 -0.65 -0.73 1.90
CA GLU A 151 -0.12 -1.15 0.60
C GLU A 151 1.40 -1.36 0.66
N LEU A 152 2.14 -0.44 1.28
CA LEU A 152 3.58 -0.55 1.46
C LEU A 152 3.95 -1.78 2.30
N ALA A 153 3.24 -2.02 3.40
CA ALA A 153 3.52 -3.15 4.28
C ALA A 153 3.29 -4.50 3.59
N VAL A 154 2.14 -4.67 2.92
CA VAL A 154 1.79 -5.92 2.24
C VAL A 154 2.71 -6.15 1.04
N HIS A 155 2.86 -5.16 0.16
CA HIS A 155 3.59 -5.37 -1.08
C HIS A 155 5.10 -5.31 -0.94
N SER A 156 5.63 -4.80 0.17
CA SER A 156 7.05 -5.00 0.49
C SER A 156 7.35 -6.46 0.85
N ASP A 157 6.43 -7.15 1.54
CA ASP A 157 6.57 -8.58 1.81
C ASP A 157 6.46 -9.40 0.51
N ASP A 158 5.44 -9.11 -0.32
CA ASP A 158 5.28 -9.75 -1.63
C ASP A 158 6.54 -9.58 -2.51
N LEU A 159 7.11 -8.37 -2.54
CA LEU A 159 8.30 -8.08 -3.33
C LEU A 159 9.54 -8.80 -2.76
N ALA A 160 9.73 -8.80 -1.44
CA ALA A 160 10.84 -9.49 -0.81
C ALA A 160 10.80 -11.01 -1.06
N VAL A 161 9.62 -11.63 -0.90
CA VAL A 161 9.42 -13.06 -1.17
C VAL A 161 9.66 -13.39 -2.65
N SER A 162 9.26 -12.50 -3.56
CA SER A 162 9.50 -12.66 -5.01
C SER A 162 10.98 -12.84 -5.37
N VAL A 163 11.88 -12.32 -4.54
CA VAL A 163 13.34 -12.33 -4.78
C VAL A 163 14.13 -13.10 -3.72
N GLY A 164 13.45 -13.88 -2.88
CA GLY A 164 14.08 -14.73 -1.86
C GLY A 164 14.68 -13.98 -0.68
N LEU A 165 14.19 -12.78 -0.38
CA LEU A 165 14.61 -11.98 0.78
C LEU A 165 13.57 -12.07 1.90
N PRO A 166 13.97 -11.87 3.17
CA PRO A 166 13.01 -11.66 4.25
C PRO A 166 12.28 -10.33 4.05
N GLY A 167 10.99 -10.28 4.41
CA GLY A 167 10.22 -9.03 4.44
C GLY A 167 10.88 -7.97 5.35
N PRO A 168 10.81 -6.68 5.00
CA PRO A 168 11.48 -5.63 5.76
C PRO A 168 10.84 -5.47 7.16
N ALA A 169 11.67 -5.14 8.14
CA ALA A 169 11.18 -4.77 9.47
C ALA A 169 10.38 -3.46 9.40
N LEU A 170 9.12 -3.52 9.84
CA LEU A 170 8.22 -2.37 9.87
C LEU A 170 8.26 -1.67 11.24
N PRO A 171 8.05 -0.34 11.28
CA PRO A 171 7.92 0.41 12.53
C PRO A 171 6.75 -0.12 13.38
N PRO A 172 6.88 -0.19 14.73
CA PRO A 172 5.81 -0.71 15.59
C PRO A 172 4.46 0.01 15.42
N GLY A 173 4.46 1.34 15.26
CA GLY A 173 3.25 2.12 15.03
C GLY A 173 2.60 1.82 13.68
N ALA A 174 3.42 1.59 12.64
CA ALA A 174 2.92 1.14 11.35
C ALA A 174 2.29 -0.25 11.41
N VAL A 175 2.94 -1.19 12.11
CA VAL A 175 2.40 -2.54 12.34
C VAL A 175 1.04 -2.46 13.03
N GLU A 176 0.91 -1.68 14.11
CA GLU A 176 -0.35 -1.53 14.84
C GLU A 176 -1.48 -1.00 13.93
N ARG A 177 -1.20 0.03 13.12
CA ARG A 177 -2.18 0.63 12.21
C ARG A 177 -2.60 -0.33 11.10
N VAL A 178 -1.64 -0.98 10.45
CA VAL A 178 -1.89 -1.90 9.34
C VAL A 178 -2.63 -3.15 9.83
N VAL A 179 -2.13 -3.79 10.90
CA VAL A 179 -2.81 -4.96 11.49
C VAL A 179 -4.19 -4.58 12.02
N GLY A 180 -4.34 -3.42 12.64
CA GLY A 180 -5.62 -2.91 13.10
C GLY A 180 -6.62 -2.70 11.96
N LEU A 181 -6.17 -2.13 10.83
CA LEU A 181 -6.97 -1.98 9.62
C LEU A 181 -7.37 -3.34 9.04
N LEU A 182 -6.40 -4.21 8.76
CA LEU A 182 -6.65 -5.54 8.19
C LEU A 182 -7.58 -6.37 9.07
N SER A 183 -7.45 -6.27 10.39
CA SER A 183 -8.34 -6.94 11.34
C SER A 183 -9.78 -6.43 11.23
N ARG A 184 -10.00 -5.12 11.10
CA ARG A 184 -11.35 -4.54 10.90
C ARG A 184 -11.97 -5.00 9.58
N LEU A 185 -11.18 -5.06 8.52
CA LEU A 185 -11.61 -5.55 7.21
C LEU A 185 -11.93 -7.06 7.26
N ALA A 186 -11.10 -7.86 7.94
CA ALA A 186 -11.35 -9.27 8.16
C ALA A 186 -12.62 -9.51 8.99
N VAL A 187 -12.86 -8.73 10.04
CA VAL A 187 -14.10 -8.81 10.85
C VAL A 187 -15.32 -8.48 10.00
N ARG A 188 -15.23 -7.47 9.13
CA ARG A 188 -16.32 -7.13 8.22
C ARG A 188 -16.62 -8.25 7.24
N ARG A 189 -15.59 -8.88 6.67
CA ARG A 189 -15.74 -9.93 5.65
C ARG A 189 -16.16 -11.28 6.22
N HIS A 190 -15.55 -11.69 7.32
CA HIS A 190 -15.67 -13.05 7.88
C HIS A 190 -16.48 -13.11 9.18
N GLY A 191 -16.88 -11.97 9.72
CA GLY A 191 -17.56 -11.85 11.01
C GLY A 191 -16.59 -11.91 12.20
N PRO A 192 -16.95 -11.30 13.34
CA PRO A 192 -16.07 -11.20 14.51
C PRO A 192 -15.71 -12.56 15.11
N THR A 193 -16.63 -13.52 15.10
CA THR A 193 -16.40 -14.87 15.66
C THR A 193 -15.31 -15.63 14.89
N ALA A 194 -15.26 -15.51 13.57
CA ALA A 194 -14.26 -16.18 12.73
C ALA A 194 -12.86 -15.64 13.03
N VAL A 195 -12.74 -14.31 13.10
CA VAL A 195 -11.48 -13.62 13.43
C VAL A 195 -11.03 -13.94 14.85
N LEU A 196 -11.93 -13.87 15.85
CA LEU A 196 -11.61 -14.23 17.22
C LEU A 196 -11.14 -15.68 17.35
N ARG A 197 -11.74 -16.62 16.61
CA ARG A 197 -11.29 -18.01 16.59
C ARG A 197 -9.89 -18.14 16.00
N ALA A 198 -9.65 -17.56 14.82
CA ALA A 198 -8.36 -17.58 14.15
C ALA A 198 -7.23 -17.01 15.02
N LEU A 199 -7.46 -15.89 15.70
CA LEU A 199 -6.45 -15.22 16.52
C LEU A 199 -6.23 -15.87 17.91
N SER A 200 -7.16 -16.71 18.39
CA SER A 200 -7.09 -17.29 19.74
C SER A 200 -6.67 -18.77 19.80
N ARG A 201 -7.12 -19.58 18.83
CA ARG A 201 -6.98 -21.05 18.84
C ARG A 201 -6.98 -21.62 17.42
N ALA A 202 -5.83 -22.13 16.98
CA ALA A 202 -5.65 -22.71 15.64
C ALA A 202 -6.62 -23.86 15.35
N GLU A 203 -7.00 -24.64 16.36
CA GLU A 203 -7.88 -25.81 16.25
C GLU A 203 -9.32 -25.45 15.83
N ARG A 204 -9.70 -24.17 15.98
CA ARG A 204 -11.04 -23.66 15.63
C ARG A 204 -10.98 -22.56 14.58
N ALA A 205 -9.80 -22.30 14.01
CA ALA A 205 -9.63 -21.30 12.98
C ALA A 205 -10.40 -21.72 11.71
N PRO A 206 -11.14 -20.79 11.06
CA PRO A 206 -11.65 -21.04 9.72
C PRO A 206 -10.49 -21.20 8.72
N GLY A 207 -10.79 -21.70 7.52
CA GLY A 207 -9.76 -21.87 6.48
C GLY A 207 -9.08 -20.57 6.04
N THR A 208 -9.72 -19.41 6.24
CA THR A 208 -9.10 -18.10 5.99
C THR A 208 -9.77 -17.01 6.83
N ILE A 209 -8.99 -15.97 7.15
CA ILE A 209 -9.45 -14.66 7.63
C ILE A 209 -8.80 -13.51 6.86
N ALA A 210 -8.28 -13.77 5.66
CA ALA A 210 -7.63 -12.75 4.84
C ALA A 210 -8.59 -11.57 4.60
N ALA A 211 -8.08 -10.35 4.74
CA ALA A 211 -8.88 -9.14 4.57
C ALA A 211 -9.38 -8.95 3.12
N PHE A 212 -8.64 -9.49 2.15
CA PHE A 212 -8.86 -9.38 0.70
C PHE A 212 -9.08 -10.75 0.04
#